data_AF-S5G5E0-F1
#
_entry.id   AF-S5G5E0-F1
#
_cell.length_a   1.000
_cell.length_b   1.000
_cell.length_c   1.000
_cell.angle_alpha   90.00
_cell.angle_beta   90.00
_cell.angle_gamma   90.00
#
_symmetry.space_group_name_H-M   'P 1'
#
loop_
_entity.id
_entity.type
_entity.pdbx_description
1 polymer ?
#
loop_
_entity_poly.entity_id
_entity_poly.type
_entity_poly.pdbx_seq_one_letter_code
_entity_poly.pdbx_strand_id
1 'polypeptide(L)'
;ELRLKNFIQKDQFPYQSALGWEYDLGDYEAAMRKALAAVDYAGLRREQAERLDAFRRGETRRLIGIGLSFFTEIVGAGPVKNCDILGLGMFDSCEIRIHPTGSAIARLGTISQGQGHATTFAQILASEIGIPADSITVEEGDRHGPLYGSRSTPVAGAATAMAGRKIRAKAQMIAAYLLEVHDDDLEWDVDRFVVKGAPERFKTMSELAFAAYNQAIPRLEPGLEAVSYYDLPNMTYPFGAYVCVLEIDVDTGEAE
;
A
#
# COMPACT_ATOMS: atom_id res chain seq x y z
N GLU A 1 19.31 21.05 -9.55
CA GLU A 1 18.95 21.72 -10.82
C GLU A 1 18.79 20.77 -12.00
N LEU A 2 19.84 20.05 -12.43
CA LEU A 2 19.76 19.14 -13.59
C LEU A 2 18.56 18.17 -13.53
N ARG A 3 18.35 17.52 -12.38
CA ARG A 3 17.20 16.62 -12.17
C ARG A 3 15.85 17.31 -12.33
N LEU A 4 15.66 18.48 -11.70
CA LEU A 4 14.41 19.26 -11.78
C LEU A 4 14.07 19.63 -13.24
N LYS A 5 15.07 19.93 -14.06
CA LYS A 5 14.87 20.25 -15.48
C LYS A 5 14.41 19.05 -16.33
N ASN A 6 14.62 17.82 -15.85
CA ASN A 6 14.41 16.59 -16.62
C ASN A 6 13.40 15.64 -15.96
N PHE A 7 12.80 16.01 -14.84
CA PHE A 7 11.78 15.16 -14.23
C PHE A 7 10.56 15.05 -15.13
N ILE A 8 9.96 13.86 -15.14
CA ILE A 8 8.61 13.64 -15.62
C ILE A 8 7.69 14.50 -14.76
N GLN A 9 6.89 15.34 -15.39
CA GLN A 9 5.96 16.26 -14.75
C GLN A 9 4.71 15.50 -14.29
N LYS A 10 4.06 16.03 -13.25
CA LYS A 10 2.92 15.39 -12.59
C LYS A 10 1.77 15.08 -13.55
N ASP A 11 1.54 15.95 -14.52
CA ASP A 11 0.48 15.85 -15.53
C ASP A 11 0.84 14.90 -16.70
N GLN A 12 2.05 14.35 -16.72
CA GLN A 12 2.49 13.37 -17.73
C GLN A 12 2.21 11.92 -17.32
N PHE A 13 1.70 11.68 -16.12
CA PHE A 13 1.34 10.34 -15.65
C PHE A 13 -0.10 9.96 -16.08
N PRO A 14 -0.36 8.70 -16.46
CA PRO A 14 0.59 7.59 -16.61
C PRO A 14 1.63 7.84 -17.72
N TYR A 15 2.90 7.56 -17.43
CA TYR A 15 4.02 7.95 -18.31
C TYR A 15 4.69 6.74 -18.96
N GLN A 16 4.62 6.65 -20.28
CA GLN A 16 5.33 5.64 -21.05
C GLN A 16 6.83 5.96 -21.12
N SER A 17 7.64 5.20 -20.38
CA SER A 17 9.10 5.30 -20.42
C SER A 17 9.66 4.76 -21.73
N ALA A 18 10.86 5.25 -22.08
CA ALA A 18 11.58 4.87 -23.30
C ALA A 18 11.95 3.39 -23.38
N LEU A 19 11.91 2.66 -22.25
CA LEU A 19 12.24 1.24 -22.17
C LEU A 19 11.02 0.33 -21.98
N GLY A 20 9.80 0.86 -22.19
CA GLY A 20 8.59 0.05 -22.29
C GLY A 20 7.72 -0.01 -21.04
N TRP A 21 8.17 0.51 -19.89
CA TRP A 21 7.35 0.60 -18.68
C TRP A 21 6.45 1.83 -18.69
N GLU A 22 5.19 1.67 -18.29
CA GLU A 22 4.25 2.76 -18.06
C GLU A 22 4.22 3.05 -16.55
N TYR A 23 4.75 4.20 -16.13
CA TYR A 23 4.76 4.60 -14.73
C TYR A 23 3.37 5.06 -14.32
N ASP A 24 2.91 4.67 -13.13
CA ASP A 24 1.52 4.88 -12.67
C ASP A 24 1.24 6.35 -12.33
N LEU A 25 1.93 6.92 -11.34
CA LEU A 25 1.70 8.29 -10.84
C LEU A 25 2.91 8.84 -10.10
N GLY A 26 3.12 10.17 -10.16
CA GLY A 26 4.28 10.79 -9.53
C GLY A 26 4.20 12.31 -9.42
N ASP A 27 4.71 12.86 -8.31
CA ASP A 27 4.94 14.30 -8.12
C ASP A 27 6.39 14.54 -7.70
N TYR A 28 7.29 14.39 -8.67
CA TYR A 28 8.73 14.30 -8.44
C TYR A 28 9.34 15.61 -8.00
N GLU A 29 8.88 16.70 -8.62
CA GLU A 29 9.32 18.05 -8.27
C GLU A 29 8.96 18.38 -6.82
N ALA A 30 7.72 18.11 -6.39
CA ALA A 30 7.30 18.38 -5.02
C ALA A 30 8.15 17.61 -3.99
N ALA A 31 8.38 16.32 -4.22
CA ALA A 31 9.19 15.49 -3.32
C ALA A 31 10.65 15.97 -3.27
N MET A 32 11.27 16.26 -4.42
CA MET A 32 12.65 16.75 -4.47
C MET A 32 12.77 18.11 -3.76
N ARG A 33 11.85 19.04 -3.99
CA ARG A 33 11.86 20.35 -3.32
C ARG A 33 11.72 20.21 -1.82
N LYS A 34 10.82 19.34 -1.35
CA LYS A 34 10.63 19.06 0.09
C LYS A 34 11.90 18.49 0.71
N ALA A 35 12.55 17.53 0.07
CA ALA A 35 13.81 16.94 0.56
C ALA A 35 14.94 17.98 0.63
N LEU A 36 15.11 18.80 -0.42
CA LEU A 36 16.14 19.85 -0.44
C LEU A 36 15.89 20.95 0.61
N ALA A 37 14.64 21.30 0.86
CA ALA A 37 14.28 22.28 1.88
C ALA A 37 14.52 21.75 3.29
N ALA A 38 14.22 20.46 3.55
CA ALA A 38 14.37 19.84 4.86
C ALA A 38 15.81 19.83 5.38
N VAL A 39 16.80 19.89 4.49
CA VAL A 39 18.24 19.85 4.83
C VAL A 39 18.95 21.19 4.58
N ASP A 40 18.23 22.27 4.28
CA ASP A 40 18.79 23.54 3.77
C ASP A 40 19.88 23.30 2.71
N TYR A 41 19.50 22.69 1.59
CA TYR A 41 20.46 22.32 0.55
C TYR A 41 21.30 23.51 0.03
N ALA A 42 20.73 24.71 0.02
CA ALA A 42 21.47 25.92 -0.36
C ALA A 42 22.53 26.26 0.69
N GLY A 43 22.21 26.14 1.99
CA GLY A 43 23.16 26.22 3.09
C GLY A 43 24.29 25.20 2.97
N LEU A 44 23.95 23.93 2.79
CA LEU A 44 24.95 22.86 2.62
C LEU A 44 25.89 23.12 1.44
N ARG A 45 25.38 23.67 0.33
CA ARG A 45 26.21 24.04 -0.82
C ARG A 45 27.16 25.21 -0.53
N ARG A 46 26.75 26.17 0.31
CA ARG A 46 27.64 27.24 0.79
C ARG A 46 28.72 26.68 1.69
N GLU A 47 28.35 25.89 2.69
CA GLU A 47 29.29 25.24 3.61
C GLU A 47 30.30 24.35 2.86
N GLN A 48 29.84 23.57 1.89
CA GLN A 48 30.72 22.75 1.06
C GLN A 48 31.76 23.60 0.30
N ALA A 49 31.36 24.76 -0.25
CA ALA A 49 32.27 25.65 -0.94
C ALA A 49 33.32 26.25 0.02
N GLU A 50 32.89 26.69 1.20
CA GLU A 50 33.78 27.19 2.26
C GLU A 50 34.80 26.12 2.70
N ARG A 51 34.34 24.88 2.89
CA ARG A 51 35.21 23.76 3.28
C ARG A 51 36.23 23.42 2.19
N LEU A 52 35.82 23.48 0.92
CA LEU A 52 36.72 23.29 -0.22
C LEU A 52 37.81 24.38 -0.27
N ASP A 53 37.45 25.64 0.01
CA ASP A 53 38.44 26.71 0.03
C ASP A 53 39.37 26.63 1.23
N ALA A 54 38.88 26.25 2.42
CA ALA A 54 39.71 25.94 3.59
C ALA A 54 40.69 24.79 3.30
N PHE A 55 40.23 23.74 2.62
CA PHE A 55 41.08 22.62 2.19
C PHE A 55 42.21 23.09 1.26
N ARG A 56 41.91 23.95 0.29
CA ARG A 56 42.91 24.55 -0.62
C ARG A 56 43.93 25.42 0.10
N ARG A 57 43.53 26.08 1.20
CA ARG A 57 44.43 26.85 2.07
C ARG A 57 45.23 25.98 3.06
N GLY A 58 44.96 24.68 3.11
CA GLY A 58 45.59 23.74 4.04
C GLY A 58 45.07 23.84 5.48
N GLU A 59 43.91 24.47 5.69
CA GLU A 59 43.30 24.68 7.02
C GLU A 59 42.50 23.46 7.50
N THR A 60 42.13 22.57 6.58
CA THR A 60 41.43 21.32 6.89
C THR A 60 41.88 20.20 5.97
N ARG A 61 41.77 18.96 6.45
CA ARG A 61 41.92 17.72 5.68
C ARG A 61 40.58 17.01 5.47
N ARG A 62 39.49 17.65 5.88
CA ARG A 62 38.13 17.12 5.79
C ARG A 62 37.31 17.83 4.72
N LEU A 63 36.63 17.05 3.88
CA LEU A 63 35.79 17.54 2.79
C LEU A 63 34.35 17.08 2.95
N ILE A 64 33.39 17.94 2.58
CA ILE A 64 31.96 17.63 2.62
C ILE A 64 31.48 17.12 1.26
N GLY A 65 30.83 15.96 1.26
CA GLY A 65 30.05 15.42 0.15
C GLY A 65 28.56 15.62 0.37
N ILE A 66 27.82 15.96 -0.69
CA ILE A 66 26.35 16.03 -0.66
C ILE A 66 25.79 15.11 -1.75
N GLY A 67 25.43 13.90 -1.34
CA GLY A 67 24.82 12.88 -2.17
C GLY A 67 23.34 13.15 -2.38
N LEU A 68 22.88 13.02 -3.63
CA LEU A 68 21.47 13.13 -4.00
C LEU A 68 21.06 11.88 -4.77
N SER A 69 20.07 11.15 -4.26
CA SER A 69 19.39 10.09 -4.98
C SER A 69 17.93 10.49 -5.18
N PHE A 70 17.50 10.57 -6.43
CA PHE A 70 16.09 10.57 -6.77
C PHE A 70 15.83 9.33 -7.60
N PHE A 71 14.86 8.52 -7.20
CA PHE A 71 14.59 7.25 -7.84
C PHE A 71 13.10 7.06 -8.07
N THR A 72 12.78 6.31 -9.12
CA THR A 72 11.47 5.71 -9.37
C THR A 72 11.69 4.20 -9.35
N GLU A 73 11.02 3.51 -8.43
CA GLU A 73 11.00 2.04 -8.37
C GLU A 73 9.92 1.49 -9.30
N ILE A 74 9.99 0.20 -9.57
CA ILE A 74 8.99 -0.66 -10.19
C ILE A 74 8.81 -1.89 -9.28
N VAL A 75 7.72 -1.89 -8.51
CA VAL A 75 7.42 -2.98 -7.57
C VAL A 75 6.03 -3.54 -7.81
N GLY A 76 5.74 -4.70 -7.22
CA GLY A 76 4.46 -5.36 -7.49
C GLY A 76 4.49 -6.23 -8.74
N ALA A 77 5.66 -6.83 -9.05
CA ALA A 77 5.82 -7.78 -10.14
C ALA A 77 4.59 -8.70 -10.25
N GLY A 78 3.86 -8.54 -11.36
CA GLY A 78 2.42 -8.69 -11.34
C GLY A 78 1.79 -9.14 -12.66
N PRO A 79 1.48 -8.23 -13.61
CA PRO A 79 0.52 -8.50 -14.68
C PRO A 79 0.70 -9.84 -15.38
N VAL A 80 -0.31 -10.71 -15.32
CA VAL A 80 -0.22 -12.09 -15.84
C VAL A 80 0.12 -12.12 -17.34
N LYS A 81 -0.18 -11.05 -18.08
CA LYS A 81 0.17 -10.90 -19.50
C LYS A 81 1.67 -11.09 -19.80
N ASN A 82 2.56 -10.77 -18.86
CA ASN A 82 4.01 -10.78 -19.09
C ASN A 82 4.86 -11.01 -17.83
N CYS A 83 4.26 -11.44 -16.72
CA CYS A 83 4.96 -11.74 -15.47
C CYS A 83 4.52 -13.11 -14.95
N ASP A 84 5.45 -14.06 -14.95
CA ASP A 84 5.24 -15.41 -14.43
C ASP A 84 6.47 -15.93 -13.69
N ILE A 85 6.23 -16.91 -12.81
CA ILE A 85 7.27 -17.76 -12.24
C ILE A 85 7.02 -19.17 -12.80
N LEU A 86 7.85 -19.60 -13.74
CA LEU A 86 7.77 -20.95 -14.32
C LEU A 86 6.37 -21.27 -14.90
N GLY A 87 5.75 -20.30 -15.55
CA GLY A 87 4.40 -20.39 -16.14
C GLY A 87 3.25 -20.06 -15.19
N LEU A 88 3.52 -19.81 -13.91
CA LEU A 88 2.51 -19.36 -12.94
C LEU A 88 2.45 -17.84 -12.93
N GLY A 89 1.34 -17.27 -13.40
CA GLY A 89 1.13 -15.83 -13.41
C GLY A 89 1.31 -15.20 -12.02
N MET A 90 1.94 -14.03 -11.96
CA MET A 90 2.35 -13.39 -10.69
C MET A 90 1.19 -12.67 -9.98
N PHE A 91 0.02 -13.31 -9.88
CA PHE A 91 -1.07 -12.87 -9.01
C PHE A 91 -0.76 -13.20 -7.54
N ASP A 92 -1.61 -12.70 -6.64
CA ASP A 92 -1.63 -13.10 -5.24
C ASP A 92 -3.07 -13.16 -4.76
N SER A 93 -3.31 -13.60 -3.52
CA SER A 93 -4.65 -13.88 -3.04
C SER A 93 -4.88 -13.52 -1.59
N CYS A 94 -6.16 -13.29 -1.27
CA CYS A 94 -6.67 -13.21 0.09
C CYS A 94 -7.97 -14.02 0.18
N GLU A 95 -8.04 -14.91 1.17
CA GLU A 95 -9.28 -15.50 1.67
C GLU A 95 -9.60 -14.85 3.02
N ILE A 96 -10.87 -14.49 3.24
CA ILE A 96 -11.37 -14.03 4.53
C ILE A 96 -12.67 -14.73 4.88
N ARG A 97 -12.77 -15.17 6.13
CA ARG A 97 -13.98 -15.71 6.74
C ARG A 97 -14.29 -14.95 8.02
N ILE A 98 -15.52 -14.43 8.11
CA ILE A 98 -16.04 -13.79 9.32
C ILE A 98 -16.81 -14.84 10.12
N HIS A 99 -16.49 -14.97 11.40
CA HIS A 99 -17.15 -15.87 12.34
C HIS A 99 -18.51 -15.29 12.80
N PRO A 100 -19.45 -16.13 13.28
CA PRO A 100 -20.76 -15.66 13.74
C PRO A 100 -20.70 -14.57 14.83
N THR A 101 -19.62 -14.53 15.61
CA THR A 101 -19.40 -13.54 16.69
C THR A 101 -18.75 -12.24 16.22
N GLY A 102 -18.43 -12.09 14.93
CA GLY A 102 -17.86 -10.89 14.34
C GLY A 102 -16.33 -10.80 14.34
N SER A 103 -15.61 -11.80 14.86
CA SER A 103 -14.17 -11.95 14.61
C SER A 103 -13.94 -12.54 13.22
N ALA A 104 -12.73 -12.43 12.68
CA ALA A 104 -12.40 -12.95 11.36
C ALA A 104 -11.05 -13.67 11.33
N ILE A 105 -10.92 -14.58 10.37
CA ILE A 105 -9.65 -15.17 9.97
C ILE A 105 -9.41 -14.87 8.49
N ALA A 106 -8.23 -14.38 8.18
CA ALA A 106 -7.79 -14.09 6.82
C ALA A 106 -6.49 -14.84 6.51
N ARG A 107 -6.40 -15.40 5.30
CA ARG A 107 -5.21 -16.08 4.79
C ARG A 107 -4.76 -15.44 3.51
N LEU A 108 -3.46 -15.25 3.37
CA LEU A 108 -2.87 -14.65 2.18
C LEU A 108 -1.88 -15.59 1.49
N GLY A 109 -1.72 -15.38 0.19
CA GLY A 109 -0.74 -16.11 -0.63
C GLY A 109 0.70 -15.65 -0.42
N THR A 110 0.91 -14.59 0.37
CA THR A 110 2.23 -14.09 0.78
C THR A 110 2.78 -14.84 2.00
N ILE A 111 4.03 -14.51 2.37
CA ILE A 111 4.66 -14.96 3.60
C ILE A 111 5.55 -13.86 4.18
N SER A 112 5.31 -13.48 5.44
CA SER A 112 6.11 -12.48 6.14
C SER A 112 7.45 -13.00 6.67
N GLN A 113 8.49 -12.18 6.57
CA GLN A 113 9.80 -12.35 7.23
C GLN A 113 10.13 -11.19 8.18
N GLY A 114 9.15 -10.34 8.54
CA GLY A 114 9.35 -9.24 9.49
C GLY A 114 8.76 -7.88 9.08
N GLN A 115 8.17 -7.78 7.89
CA GLN A 115 7.56 -6.55 7.38
C GLN A 115 6.19 -6.21 8.00
N GLY A 116 5.67 -7.06 8.91
CA GLY A 116 4.46 -6.76 9.68
C GLY A 116 3.13 -7.07 8.99
N HIS A 117 3.08 -8.04 8.06
CA HIS A 117 1.87 -8.40 7.31
C HIS A 117 0.65 -8.70 8.18
N ALA A 118 0.83 -9.43 9.29
CA ALA A 118 -0.27 -9.79 10.17
C ALA A 118 -0.99 -8.54 10.71
N THR A 119 -0.25 -7.47 10.97
CA THR A 119 -0.80 -6.18 11.39
C THR A 119 -1.40 -5.42 10.21
N THR A 120 -0.66 -5.26 9.11
CA THR A 120 -1.05 -4.35 8.03
C THR A 120 -2.21 -4.87 7.20
N PHE A 121 -2.31 -6.18 6.95
CA PHE A 121 -3.46 -6.73 6.23
C PHE A 121 -4.74 -6.72 7.09
N ALA A 122 -4.63 -6.93 8.40
CA ALA A 122 -5.74 -6.75 9.32
C ALA A 122 -6.26 -5.30 9.30
N GLN A 123 -5.38 -4.30 9.17
CA GLN A 123 -5.78 -2.89 9.04
C GLN A 123 -6.53 -2.59 7.73
N ILE A 124 -6.10 -3.19 6.61
CA ILE A 124 -6.81 -3.06 5.32
C ILE A 124 -8.23 -3.62 5.44
N LEU A 125 -8.35 -4.84 5.98
CA LEU A 125 -9.65 -5.46 6.22
C LEU A 125 -10.49 -4.61 7.17
N ALA A 126 -9.94 -4.19 8.31
CA ALA A 126 -10.67 -3.39 9.28
C ALA A 126 -11.28 -2.13 8.66
N SER A 127 -10.58 -1.48 7.73
CA SER A 127 -11.08 -0.31 7.02
C SER A 127 -12.18 -0.65 6.00
N GLU A 128 -12.07 -1.79 5.31
CA GLU A 128 -13.03 -2.18 4.28
C GLU A 128 -14.33 -2.78 4.84
N ILE A 129 -14.26 -3.48 5.98
CA ILE A 129 -15.40 -4.21 6.58
C ILE A 129 -15.81 -3.71 7.97
N GLY A 130 -15.08 -2.78 8.58
CA GLY A 130 -15.47 -2.17 9.85
C GLY A 130 -15.36 -3.07 11.09
N ILE A 131 -14.64 -4.19 10.98
CA ILE A 131 -14.27 -5.04 12.13
C ILE A 131 -12.92 -4.57 12.66
N PRO A 132 -12.74 -4.38 13.99
CA PRO A 132 -11.45 -3.96 14.55
C PRO A 132 -10.31 -4.90 14.14
N ALA A 133 -9.15 -4.37 13.80
CA ALA A 133 -8.00 -5.16 13.36
C ALA A 133 -7.58 -6.24 14.38
N ASP A 134 -7.69 -5.95 15.69
CA ASP A 134 -7.40 -6.91 16.77
C ASP A 134 -8.36 -8.11 16.81
N SER A 135 -9.50 -8.01 16.11
CA SER A 135 -10.47 -9.11 15.94
C SER A 135 -10.25 -9.89 14.64
N ILE A 136 -9.18 -9.61 13.89
CA ILE A 136 -8.85 -10.24 12.61
C ILE A 136 -7.51 -10.96 12.75
N THR A 137 -7.56 -12.29 12.74
CA THR A 137 -6.34 -13.12 12.68
C THR A 137 -5.88 -13.23 11.24
N VAL A 138 -4.62 -12.93 10.98
CA VAL A 138 -3.99 -13.07 9.66
C VAL A 138 -2.96 -14.20 9.68
N GLU A 139 -3.09 -15.14 8.76
CA GLU A 139 -2.18 -16.28 8.58
C GLU A 139 -1.58 -16.31 7.17
N GLU A 140 -0.36 -16.84 7.08
CA GLU A 140 0.42 -16.94 5.85
C GLU A 140 1.22 -18.25 5.84
N GLY A 141 1.64 -18.71 4.65
CA GLY A 141 2.73 -19.70 4.54
C GLY A 141 2.40 -21.19 4.59
N ASP A 142 1.14 -21.62 4.67
CA ASP A 142 0.84 -23.07 4.71
C ASP A 142 1.19 -23.80 3.39
N ARG A 143 1.17 -23.12 2.23
CA ARG A 143 1.49 -23.71 0.90
C ARG A 143 2.12 -22.75 -0.14
N HIS A 144 2.80 -21.68 0.28
CA HIS A 144 3.17 -20.58 -0.64
C HIS A 144 4.68 -20.34 -0.78
N GLY A 145 5.07 -19.79 -1.94
CA GLY A 145 6.45 -19.49 -2.32
C GLY A 145 7.03 -18.24 -1.63
N PRO A 146 8.36 -18.03 -1.71
CA PRO A 146 9.05 -16.96 -0.99
C PRO A 146 8.61 -15.56 -1.45
N LEU A 147 8.72 -14.60 -0.54
CA LEU A 147 8.39 -13.19 -0.79
C LEU A 147 9.58 -12.44 -1.43
N TYR A 148 9.30 -11.54 -2.38
CA TYR A 148 10.32 -10.72 -3.04
C TYR A 148 9.68 -9.54 -3.78
N GLY A 149 10.49 -8.61 -4.31
CA GLY A 149 10.06 -7.57 -5.25
C GLY A 149 9.01 -6.59 -4.71
N SER A 150 8.98 -6.40 -3.38
CA SER A 150 8.09 -5.47 -2.67
C SER A 150 6.61 -5.58 -3.13
N ARG A 151 6.15 -6.79 -3.45
CA ARG A 151 4.87 -7.02 -4.14
C ARG A 151 3.68 -7.30 -3.23
N SER A 152 3.91 -7.50 -1.93
CA SER A 152 2.86 -7.88 -0.98
C SER A 152 1.73 -6.87 -0.91
N THR A 153 2.05 -5.58 -0.74
CA THR A 153 1.03 -4.53 -0.72
C THR A 153 0.38 -4.35 -2.09
N PRO A 154 1.13 -4.20 -3.21
CA PRO A 154 0.52 -4.05 -4.54
C PRO A 154 -0.45 -5.18 -4.91
N VAL A 155 -0.09 -6.44 -4.64
CA VAL A 155 -0.87 -7.59 -5.13
C VAL A 155 -1.77 -8.18 -4.03
N ALA A 156 -1.18 -8.65 -2.92
CA ALA A 156 -1.96 -9.28 -1.84
C ALA A 156 -2.74 -8.25 -1.02
N GLY A 157 -2.23 -7.02 -0.84
CA GLY A 157 -2.97 -5.91 -0.23
C GLY A 157 -4.18 -5.51 -1.07
N ALA A 158 -4.04 -5.47 -2.40
CA ALA A 158 -5.17 -5.27 -3.31
C ALA A 158 -6.16 -6.45 -3.24
N ALA A 159 -5.69 -7.71 -3.27
CA ALA A 159 -6.53 -8.89 -3.09
C ALA A 159 -7.31 -8.84 -1.76
N THR A 160 -6.66 -8.39 -0.69
CA THR A 160 -7.25 -8.21 0.64
C THR A 160 -8.38 -7.17 0.62
N ALA A 161 -8.14 -6.00 0.01
CA ALA A 161 -9.18 -4.99 -0.15
C ALA A 161 -10.34 -5.51 -1.02
N MET A 162 -10.05 -6.23 -2.10
CA MET A 162 -11.08 -6.81 -2.98
C MET A 162 -11.91 -7.88 -2.28
N ALA A 163 -11.29 -8.73 -1.46
CA ALA A 163 -12.02 -9.70 -0.64
C ALA A 163 -12.91 -9.00 0.40
N GLY A 164 -12.38 -7.97 1.09
CA GLY A 164 -13.15 -7.12 2.01
C GLY A 164 -14.34 -6.44 1.34
N ARG A 165 -14.18 -5.94 0.11
CA ARG A 165 -15.30 -5.36 -0.67
C ARG A 165 -16.36 -6.38 -1.06
N LYS A 166 -15.99 -7.63 -1.38
CA LYS A 166 -16.95 -8.71 -1.62
C LYS A 166 -17.76 -9.03 -0.36
N ILE A 167 -17.10 -9.08 0.80
CA ILE A 167 -17.76 -9.20 2.10
C ILE A 167 -18.74 -8.05 2.32
N ARG A 168 -18.28 -6.80 2.14
CA ARG A 168 -19.10 -5.61 2.35
C ARG A 168 -20.32 -5.60 1.41
N ALA A 169 -20.16 -6.00 0.15
CA ALA A 169 -21.27 -6.13 -0.78
C ALA A 169 -22.31 -7.17 -0.32
N LYS A 170 -21.87 -8.36 0.11
CA LYS A 170 -22.79 -9.37 0.68
C LYS A 170 -23.46 -8.85 1.95
N ALA A 171 -22.73 -8.16 2.81
CA ALA A 171 -23.26 -7.57 4.04
C ALA A 171 -24.28 -6.45 3.75
N GLN A 172 -24.13 -5.69 2.66
CA GLN A 172 -25.12 -4.69 2.22
C GLN A 172 -26.46 -5.35 1.86
N MET A 173 -26.43 -6.46 1.11
CA MET A 173 -27.63 -7.21 0.75
C MET A 173 -28.34 -7.78 2.01
N ILE A 174 -27.56 -8.24 2.99
CA ILE A 174 -28.08 -8.68 4.29
C ILE A 174 -28.72 -7.50 5.03
N ALA A 175 -28.04 -6.35 5.08
CA ALA A 175 -28.53 -5.15 5.76
C ALA A 175 -29.84 -4.65 5.14
N ALA A 176 -29.93 -4.60 3.81
CA ALA A 176 -31.11 -4.17 3.08
C ALA A 176 -32.31 -5.09 3.35
N TYR A 177 -32.08 -6.41 3.37
CA TYR A 177 -33.11 -7.37 3.75
C TYR A 177 -33.59 -7.16 5.19
N LEU A 178 -32.68 -6.99 6.15
CA LEU A 178 -33.03 -6.81 7.56
C LEU A 178 -33.70 -5.46 7.86
N LEU A 179 -33.38 -4.43 7.07
CA LEU A 179 -33.92 -3.09 7.21
C LEU A 179 -35.15 -2.86 6.32
N GLU A 180 -35.52 -3.83 5.47
CA GLU A 180 -36.64 -3.74 4.52
C GLU A 180 -36.53 -2.53 3.59
N VAL A 181 -35.34 -2.31 3.02
CA VAL A 181 -35.05 -1.22 2.08
C VAL A 181 -34.34 -1.76 0.83
N HIS A 182 -34.17 -0.93 -0.19
CA HIS A 182 -33.32 -1.28 -1.33
C HIS A 182 -31.84 -1.12 -0.97
N ASP A 183 -30.95 -1.90 -1.59
CA ASP A 183 -29.49 -1.82 -1.34
C ASP A 183 -28.95 -0.39 -1.57
N ASP A 184 -29.50 0.31 -2.58
CA ASP A 184 -29.14 1.70 -2.91
C ASP A 184 -29.63 2.73 -1.90
N ASP A 185 -30.53 2.37 -0.98
CA ASP A 185 -31.00 3.25 0.11
C ASP A 185 -30.06 3.22 1.31
N LEU A 186 -28.98 2.43 1.24
CA LEU A 186 -27.99 2.32 2.30
C LEU A 186 -26.74 3.15 2.00
N GLU A 187 -26.14 3.69 3.06
CA GLU A 187 -24.81 4.28 3.07
C GLU A 187 -23.93 3.58 4.10
N TRP A 188 -22.64 3.45 3.78
CA TRP A 188 -21.66 2.87 4.69
C TRP A 188 -21.09 3.94 5.60
N ASP A 189 -21.15 3.71 6.90
CA ASP A 189 -20.59 4.58 7.93
C ASP A 189 -19.69 3.77 8.86
N VAL A 190 -18.39 3.74 8.55
CA VAL A 190 -17.29 3.11 9.32
C VAL A 190 -17.44 1.60 9.55
N ASP A 191 -18.45 1.18 10.30
CA ASP A 191 -18.73 -0.18 10.76
C ASP A 191 -20.17 -0.65 10.50
N ARG A 192 -21.01 0.17 9.86
CA ARG A 192 -22.44 -0.11 9.69
C ARG A 192 -22.99 0.37 8.36
N PHE A 193 -24.10 -0.24 7.96
CA PHE A 193 -24.97 0.31 6.92
C PHE A 193 -26.11 1.08 7.56
N VAL A 194 -26.32 2.31 7.08
CA VAL A 194 -27.32 3.27 7.57
C VAL A 194 -28.32 3.57 6.45
N VAL A 195 -29.62 3.68 6.76
CA VAL A 195 -30.62 4.11 5.77
C VAL A 195 -30.48 5.61 5.50
N LYS A 196 -30.35 5.99 4.23
CA LYS A 196 -30.25 7.39 3.80
C LYS A 196 -31.45 8.20 4.30
N GLY A 197 -31.16 9.27 5.05
CA GLY A 197 -32.18 10.15 5.62
C GLY A 197 -32.87 9.62 6.90
N ALA A 198 -32.49 8.44 7.38
CA ALA A 198 -32.99 7.84 8.63
C ALA A 198 -31.83 7.21 9.42
N PRO A 199 -30.91 8.03 9.99
CA PRO A 199 -29.67 7.56 10.62
C PRO A 199 -29.87 6.63 11.82
N GLU A 200 -31.05 6.66 12.44
CA GLU A 200 -31.46 5.74 13.50
C GLU A 200 -31.73 4.31 13.02
N ARG A 201 -31.89 4.09 11.71
CA ARG A 201 -32.09 2.77 11.10
C ARG A 201 -30.77 2.28 10.51
N PHE A 202 -30.11 1.38 11.23
CA PHE A 202 -28.82 0.84 10.80
C PHE A 202 -28.63 -0.63 11.20
N LYS A 203 -27.64 -1.27 10.57
CA LYS A 203 -27.09 -2.56 11.00
C LYS A 203 -25.57 -2.53 10.97
N THR A 204 -24.95 -2.88 12.09
CA THR A 204 -23.50 -2.99 12.25
C THR A 204 -22.96 -4.25 11.58
N MET A 205 -21.68 -4.25 11.18
CA MET A 205 -21.03 -5.44 10.61
C MET A 205 -21.12 -6.64 11.55
N SER A 206 -21.02 -6.45 12.87
CA SER A 206 -21.17 -7.53 13.84
C SER A 206 -22.58 -8.15 13.83
N GLU A 207 -23.64 -7.34 13.75
CA GLU A 207 -25.00 -7.86 13.60
C GLU A 207 -25.20 -8.58 12.27
N LEU A 208 -24.63 -8.05 11.19
CA LEU A 208 -24.72 -8.62 9.84
C LEU A 208 -23.97 -9.95 9.75
N ALA A 209 -22.80 -10.05 10.39
CA ALA A 209 -22.05 -11.29 10.54
C ALA A 209 -22.90 -12.35 11.23
N PHE A 210 -23.54 -12.03 12.35
CA PHE A 210 -24.42 -12.98 13.04
C PHE A 210 -25.64 -13.37 12.19
N ALA A 211 -26.28 -12.40 11.54
CA ALA A 211 -27.44 -12.63 10.69
C ALA A 211 -27.13 -13.56 9.51
N ALA A 212 -25.92 -13.48 8.94
CA ALA A 212 -25.47 -14.37 7.88
C ALA A 212 -25.49 -15.86 8.27
N TYR A 213 -25.36 -16.18 9.57
CA TYR A 213 -25.40 -17.55 10.07
C TYR A 213 -26.74 -17.94 10.69
N ASN A 214 -27.50 -16.98 11.21
CA ASN A 214 -28.71 -17.22 11.99
C ASN A 214 -30.02 -17.04 11.20
N GLN A 215 -29.99 -16.39 10.03
CA GLN A 215 -31.19 -16.12 9.24
C GLN A 215 -31.09 -16.69 7.83
N ALA A 216 -32.21 -17.24 7.33
CA ALA A 216 -32.34 -17.68 5.95
C ALA A 216 -32.69 -16.48 5.05
N ILE A 217 -31.67 -15.77 4.58
CA ILE A 217 -31.84 -14.61 3.70
C ILE A 217 -32.00 -15.12 2.26
N PRO A 218 -33.10 -14.78 1.56
CA PRO A 218 -33.36 -15.31 0.23
C PRO A 218 -32.22 -15.02 -0.75
N ARG A 219 -31.87 -16.02 -1.57
CA ARG A 219 -30.85 -15.94 -2.64
C ARG A 219 -29.42 -15.67 -2.15
N LEU A 220 -29.16 -15.74 -0.85
CA LEU A 220 -27.82 -15.71 -0.27
C LEU A 220 -27.50 -17.04 0.39
N GLU A 221 -26.28 -17.53 0.14
CA GLU A 221 -25.74 -18.65 0.92
C GLU A 221 -25.47 -18.20 2.37
N PRO A 222 -25.69 -19.07 3.37
CA PRO A 222 -25.29 -18.79 4.74
C PRO A 222 -23.80 -18.48 4.89
N GLY A 223 -23.48 -17.80 5.99
CA GLY A 223 -22.13 -17.38 6.33
C GLY A 223 -21.63 -16.14 5.59
N LEU A 224 -20.46 -15.63 5.98
CA LEU A 224 -19.90 -14.40 5.45
C LEU A 224 -18.41 -14.55 5.20
N GLU A 225 -18.07 -14.95 3.97
CA GLU A 225 -16.70 -15.23 3.54
C GLU A 225 -16.50 -14.85 2.07
N ALA A 226 -15.25 -14.61 1.68
CA ALA A 226 -14.88 -14.28 0.32
C ALA A 226 -13.43 -14.66 0.01
N VAL A 227 -13.16 -14.94 -1.25
CA VAL A 227 -11.80 -15.13 -1.79
C VAL A 227 -11.57 -14.15 -2.94
N SER A 228 -10.37 -13.61 -3.03
CA SER A 228 -9.91 -12.85 -4.19
C SER A 228 -8.54 -13.32 -4.61
N TYR A 229 -8.39 -13.66 -5.90
CA TYR A 229 -7.12 -13.75 -6.60
C TYR A 229 -6.99 -12.49 -7.44
N TYR A 230 -5.89 -11.76 -7.30
CA TYR A 230 -5.74 -10.45 -7.88
C TYR A 230 -4.60 -10.43 -8.91
N ASP A 231 -4.98 -10.28 -10.18
CA ASP A 231 -4.08 -9.94 -11.27
C ASP A 231 -3.93 -8.41 -11.32
N LEU A 232 -2.72 -7.94 -11.07
CA LEU A 232 -2.42 -6.51 -11.01
C LEU A 232 -2.39 -5.94 -12.45
N PRO A 233 -3.15 -4.87 -12.77
CA PRO A 233 -3.21 -4.35 -14.14
C PRO A 233 -1.88 -3.74 -14.63
N ASN A 234 -1.10 -3.15 -13.72
CA ASN A 234 0.24 -2.61 -13.94
C ASN A 234 1.01 -2.59 -12.62
N MET A 235 2.34 -2.56 -12.67
CA MET A 235 3.19 -2.38 -11.48
C MET A 235 2.88 -1.07 -10.77
N THR A 236 3.32 -0.94 -9.52
CA THR A 236 3.31 0.33 -8.80
C THR A 236 4.70 0.98 -8.84
N TYR A 237 4.78 2.30 -9.02
CA TYR A 237 6.06 2.99 -9.19
C TYR A 237 6.34 4.00 -8.05
N PRO A 238 6.61 3.53 -6.82
CA PRO A 238 6.95 4.41 -5.72
C PRO A 238 8.25 5.15 -6.04
N PHE A 239 8.37 6.37 -5.54
CA PHE A 239 9.54 7.21 -5.77
C PHE A 239 10.01 7.86 -4.48
N GLY A 240 11.26 8.30 -4.47
CA GLY A 240 11.86 8.92 -3.30
C GLY A 240 12.96 9.91 -3.66
N ALA A 241 13.13 10.90 -2.79
CA ALA A 241 14.20 11.89 -2.85
C ALA A 241 15.03 11.79 -1.57
N TYR A 242 16.22 11.20 -1.67
CA TYR A 242 17.15 11.03 -0.56
C TYR A 242 18.33 11.99 -0.69
N VAL A 243 18.70 12.59 0.44
CA VAL A 243 19.88 13.43 0.57
C VAL A 243 20.77 12.83 1.65
N CYS A 244 22.05 12.68 1.35
CA CYS A 244 23.09 12.25 2.28
C CYS A 244 24.12 13.38 2.33
N VAL A 245 24.48 13.81 3.53
CA VAL A 245 25.62 14.69 3.77
C VAL A 245 26.64 13.85 4.50
N LEU A 246 27.87 13.87 4.01
CA LEU A 246 28.97 13.12 4.61
C LEU A 246 30.21 14.00 4.66
N GLU A 247 31.06 13.75 5.64
CA GLU A 247 32.39 14.33 5.74
C GLU A 247 33.43 13.23 5.52
N ILE A 248 34.50 13.52 4.78
CA ILE A 248 35.59 12.57 4.51
C ILE A 248 36.89 13.19 4.98
N ASP A 249 37.62 12.48 5.83
CA ASP A 249 39.03 12.75 6.09
C ASP A 249 39.86 12.18 4.93
N VAL A 250 40.52 13.06 4.16
CA VAL A 250 41.23 12.63 2.95
C VAL A 250 42.56 11.94 3.25
N ASP A 251 43.07 12.06 4.47
CA ASP A 251 44.35 11.45 4.85
C ASP A 251 44.14 10.00 5.31
N THR A 252 42.97 9.68 5.89
CA THR A 252 42.63 8.34 6.38
C THR A 252 41.61 7.60 5.50
N GLY A 253 40.77 8.33 4.75
CA GLY A 253 39.64 7.79 4.03
C GLY A 253 38.41 7.50 4.89
N GLU A 254 38.42 7.87 6.17
CA GLU A 254 37.27 7.75 7.07
C GLU A 254 36.13 8.67 6.61
N ALA A 255 34.90 8.16 6.63
CA ALA A 255 33.69 8.89 6.26
C ALA A 255 32.63 8.79 7.35
N GLU A 256 32.03 9.93 7.72
CA GLU A 256 30.94 10.06 8.70
C GLU A 256 29.74 10.83 8.14
#